data_AF-A0A0R2Q423-F1
#
_entry.id   AF-A0A0R2Q423-F1
#
_cell.length_a   1.000
_cell.length_b   1.000
_cell.length_c   1.000
_cell.angle_alpha   90.00
_cell.angle_beta   90.00
_cell.angle_gamma   90.00
#
_symmetry.space_group_name_H-M   'P 1'
#
loop_
_entity.id
_entity.type
_entity.pdbx_description
1 polymer ?
#
loop_
_entity_poly.entity_id
_entity_poly.type
_entity_poly.pdbx_seq_one_letter_code
_entity_poly.pdbx_strand_id
1 'polypeptide(L)'
;MTDSANQPVWHQPQVSRETLWSAHDFHGMTIWLTGLSGSGKSTIAHELARVLTANGEFAYVLDADNLRHGINSNLGFANEDRAENVRRMAEVAKLFADAGAVTIVPIISPFASGRQFARLIHETNDLEFIEVYVATSLDTCEQRDTKGLYAKVRAGENIGLSGVNAPYEPPTNPEFVLGAHGESVEQCIDVLLKDITRRFNLKR
;
A
#
# COMPACT_ATOMS: atom_id res chain seq x y z
N MET A 1 38.74 1.81 -9.46
CA MET A 1 38.80 1.72 -7.99
C MET A 1 37.47 2.28 -7.49
N THR A 2 36.52 1.42 -7.15
CA THR A 2 35.26 1.84 -6.52
C THR A 2 35.56 2.19 -5.08
N ASP A 3 35.29 3.44 -4.71
CA ASP A 3 35.56 4.01 -3.41
C ASP A 3 34.73 3.29 -2.33
N SER A 4 35.31 2.28 -1.68
CA SER A 4 34.65 1.48 -0.64
C SER A 4 34.46 2.24 0.66
N ALA A 5 34.87 3.51 0.71
CA ALA A 5 34.85 4.36 1.90
C ALA A 5 33.48 5.02 2.19
N ASN A 6 32.47 4.86 1.31
CA ASN A 6 31.21 5.61 1.42
C ASN A 6 29.95 4.72 1.51
N GLN A 7 30.05 3.53 2.11
CA GLN A 7 28.88 2.70 2.39
C GLN A 7 28.26 3.09 3.74
N PRO A 8 26.92 3.27 3.81
CA PRO A 8 26.25 3.51 5.07
C PRO A 8 26.44 2.30 6.01
N VAL A 9 26.86 2.57 7.25
CA VAL A 9 26.96 1.56 8.30
C VAL A 9 25.63 1.50 9.04
N TRP A 10 25.06 0.29 9.17
CA TRP A 10 23.84 0.11 9.96
C TRP A 10 24.15 0.19 11.45
N HIS A 11 23.46 1.07 12.17
CA HIS A 11 23.55 1.18 13.62
C HIS A 11 22.40 0.41 14.27
N GLN A 12 22.74 -0.60 15.06
CA GLN A 12 21.74 -1.36 15.80
C GLN A 12 21.06 -0.47 16.84
N PRO A 13 19.71 -0.44 16.89
CA PRO A 13 19.00 0.34 17.89
C PRO A 13 19.23 -0.24 19.29
N GLN A 14 19.24 0.63 20.31
CA GLN A 14 19.35 0.20 21.71
C GLN A 14 18.07 -0.47 22.23
N VAL A 15 16.94 -0.22 21.56
CA VAL A 15 15.65 -0.86 21.83
C VAL A 15 15.35 -1.78 20.65
N SER A 16 15.23 -3.08 20.89
CA SER A 16 14.88 -4.04 19.85
C SER A 16 13.41 -3.90 19.46
N ARG A 17 13.06 -4.36 18.25
CA ARG A 17 11.66 -4.39 17.78
C ARG A 17 10.78 -5.20 18.73
N GLU A 18 11.26 -6.35 19.20
CA GLU A 18 10.53 -7.23 20.12
C GLU A 18 10.26 -6.52 21.44
N THR A 19 11.22 -5.74 21.95
CA THR A 19 11.07 -4.96 23.17
C THR A 19 10.04 -3.84 22.98
N LEU A 20 10.14 -3.11 21.87
CA LEU A 20 9.19 -2.04 21.51
C LEU A 20 7.77 -2.60 21.38
N TRP A 21 7.61 -3.69 20.62
CA TRP A 21 6.31 -4.27 20.35
C TRP A 21 5.68 -4.86 21.60
N SER A 22 6.45 -5.56 22.43
CA SER A 22 5.94 -6.12 23.70
C SER A 22 5.51 -5.04 24.69
N ALA A 23 6.18 -3.88 24.71
CA ALA A 23 5.84 -2.78 25.61
C ALA A 23 4.51 -2.09 25.27
N HIS A 24 4.04 -2.23 24.03
CA HIS A 24 2.85 -1.52 23.52
C HIS A 24 1.81 -2.44 22.88
N ASP A 25 1.98 -3.77 22.97
CA ASP A 25 1.14 -4.77 22.29
C ASP A 25 1.01 -4.50 20.78
N PHE A 26 2.12 -4.10 20.15
CA PHE A 26 2.12 -3.76 18.73
C PHE A 26 2.27 -4.98 17.83
N HIS A 27 1.60 -4.92 16.68
CA HIS A 27 1.59 -5.95 15.66
C HIS A 27 1.82 -5.33 14.27
N GLY A 28 3.02 -4.79 14.07
CA GLY A 28 3.39 -4.12 12.84
C GLY A 28 3.22 -4.97 11.59
N MET A 29 2.60 -4.42 10.55
CA MET A 29 2.43 -5.05 9.24
C MET A 29 2.11 -4.02 8.17
N THR A 30 2.25 -4.40 6.90
CA THR A 30 1.83 -3.58 5.77
C THR A 30 0.69 -4.23 5.01
N ILE A 31 -0.40 -3.49 4.82
CA ILE A 31 -1.54 -3.83 3.97
C ILE A 31 -1.44 -2.98 2.71
N TRP A 32 -1.06 -3.60 1.61
CA TRP A 32 -0.78 -2.95 0.34
C TRP A 32 -1.93 -3.11 -0.62
N LEU A 33 -2.74 -2.06 -0.80
CA LEU A 33 -3.87 -2.09 -1.73
C LEU A 33 -3.40 -1.63 -3.11
N THR A 34 -3.63 -2.47 -4.12
CA THR A 34 -3.38 -2.19 -5.54
C THR A 34 -4.66 -2.31 -6.36
N GLY A 35 -4.77 -1.53 -7.45
CA GLY A 35 -5.99 -1.48 -8.27
C GLY A 35 -6.08 -0.19 -9.09
N LEU A 36 -7.01 -0.17 -10.05
CA LEU A 36 -7.25 0.97 -10.94
C LEU A 36 -7.67 2.25 -10.20
N SER A 37 -7.49 3.42 -10.82
CA SER A 37 -8.08 4.66 -10.28
C SER A 37 -9.59 4.51 -10.14
N GLY A 38 -10.21 4.98 -9.06
CA GLY A 38 -11.66 4.80 -8.85
C GLY A 38 -12.10 3.41 -8.35
N SER A 39 -11.18 2.45 -8.16
CA SER A 39 -11.53 1.11 -7.67
C SER A 39 -12.03 1.07 -6.22
N GLY A 40 -11.73 2.08 -5.41
CA GLY A 40 -12.16 2.15 -4.00
C GLY A 40 -11.05 1.89 -2.97
N LYS A 41 -9.79 1.77 -3.40
CA LYS A 41 -8.62 1.59 -2.50
C LYS A 41 -8.62 2.56 -1.30
N SER A 42 -8.72 3.87 -1.55
CA SER A 42 -8.69 4.87 -0.47
C SER A 42 -9.88 4.71 0.47
N THR A 43 -11.07 4.44 -0.05
CA THR A 43 -12.26 4.19 0.77
C THR A 43 -12.07 3.00 1.71
N ILE A 44 -11.58 1.87 1.19
CA ILE A 44 -11.27 0.68 1.98
C ILE A 44 -10.16 0.99 2.99
N ALA A 45 -9.10 1.68 2.58
CA ALA A 45 -7.97 1.99 3.46
C ALA A 45 -8.36 2.87 4.65
N HIS A 46 -9.11 3.94 4.42
CA HIS A 46 -9.54 4.83 5.50
C HIS A 46 -10.55 4.16 6.42
N GLU A 47 -11.48 3.37 5.90
CA GLU A 47 -12.44 2.65 6.75
C GLU A 47 -11.75 1.56 7.57
N LEU A 48 -10.80 0.82 6.98
CA LEU A 48 -9.99 -0.16 7.70
C LEU A 48 -9.20 0.49 8.83
N ALA A 49 -8.53 1.61 8.54
CA ALA A 49 -7.80 2.38 9.55
C ALA A 49 -8.72 2.84 10.68
N ARG A 50 -9.90 3.37 10.34
CA ARG A 50 -10.91 3.81 11.31
C ARG A 50 -11.31 2.68 12.26
N VAL A 51 -11.61 1.50 11.74
CA VAL A 51 -12.04 0.36 12.56
C VAL A 51 -10.89 -0.20 13.40
N LEU A 52 -9.68 -0.34 12.84
CA LEU A 52 -8.51 -0.79 13.58
C LEU A 52 -8.17 0.16 14.74
N THR A 53 -8.13 1.47 14.47
CA THR A 53 -7.88 2.48 15.51
C THR A 53 -8.96 2.47 16.60
N ALA A 54 -10.24 2.29 16.22
CA ALA A 54 -11.32 2.16 17.20
C ALA A 54 -11.17 0.92 18.10
N ASN A 55 -10.48 -0.11 17.62
CA ASN A 55 -10.15 -1.32 18.37
C ASN A 55 -8.83 -1.24 19.16
N GLY A 56 -8.19 -0.06 19.20
CA GLY A 56 -6.95 0.18 19.94
C GLY A 56 -5.66 -0.10 19.16
N GLU A 57 -5.76 -0.45 17.88
CA GLU A 57 -4.59 -0.75 17.05
C GLU A 57 -3.97 0.52 16.47
N PHE A 58 -2.64 0.56 16.42
CA PHE A 58 -1.92 1.66 15.79
C PHE A 58 -1.96 1.55 14.26
N ALA A 59 -3.06 1.98 13.65
CA ALA A 59 -3.23 1.97 12.19
C ALA A 59 -2.88 3.33 11.56
N TYR A 60 -2.22 3.31 10.40
CA TYR A 60 -1.85 4.54 9.67
C TYR A 60 -1.98 4.35 8.16
N VAL A 61 -2.58 5.33 7.48
CA VAL A 61 -2.73 5.33 6.02
C VAL A 61 -1.59 6.11 5.36
N LEU A 62 -0.79 5.45 4.52
CA LEU A 62 0.19 6.07 3.65
C LEU A 62 -0.39 6.16 2.23
N ASP A 63 -1.01 7.30 1.90
CA ASP A 63 -1.62 7.52 0.60
C ASP A 63 -0.75 8.38 -0.32
N ALA A 64 -1.25 8.64 -1.53
CA ALA A 64 -0.54 9.49 -2.46
C ALA A 64 -0.54 10.96 -2.02
N ASP A 65 -1.51 11.41 -1.23
CA ASP A 65 -1.62 12.83 -0.88
C ASP A 65 -0.60 13.19 0.20
N ASN A 66 -0.46 12.39 1.26
CA ASN A 66 0.52 12.66 2.31
C ASN A 66 1.98 12.49 1.84
N LEU A 67 2.26 11.60 0.88
CA LEU A 67 3.62 11.47 0.34
C LEU A 67 3.90 12.40 -0.85
N ARG A 68 2.97 12.64 -1.79
CA ARG A 68 3.24 13.52 -2.94
C ARG A 68 3.33 15.00 -2.59
N HIS A 69 2.81 15.44 -1.44
CA HIS A 69 3.05 16.81 -0.96
C HIS A 69 4.35 16.95 -0.16
N GLY A 70 5.07 15.86 0.11
CA GLY A 70 6.30 15.84 0.91
C GLY A 70 7.38 14.97 0.29
N ILE A 71 7.53 13.73 0.79
CA ILE A 71 8.61 12.79 0.43
C ILE A 71 8.72 12.57 -1.08
N ASN A 72 7.60 12.59 -1.80
CA ASN A 72 7.51 12.33 -3.24
C ASN A 72 7.15 13.60 -4.06
N SER A 73 7.29 14.80 -3.48
CA SER A 73 6.96 16.07 -4.15
C SER A 73 7.80 16.36 -5.40
N ASN A 74 8.97 15.75 -5.52
CA ASN A 74 9.85 15.90 -6.68
C ASN A 74 9.53 14.91 -7.82
N LEU A 75 8.56 14.00 -7.64
CA LEU A 75 8.23 12.96 -8.62
C LEU A 75 7.01 13.35 -9.46
N GLY A 76 7.16 13.28 -10.78
CA GLY A 76 6.06 13.46 -11.72
C GLY A 76 5.22 12.19 -11.92
N PHE A 77 4.89 11.94 -13.19
CA PHE A 77 4.02 10.83 -13.62
C PHE A 77 4.64 9.98 -14.73
N ALA A 78 5.93 10.15 -15.04
CA ALA A 78 6.66 9.25 -15.91
C ALA A 78 6.78 7.85 -15.29
N ASN A 79 7.15 6.85 -16.08
CA ASN A 79 7.26 5.47 -15.59
C ASN A 79 8.32 5.33 -14.50
N GLU A 80 9.45 6.01 -14.67
CA GLU A 80 10.57 6.05 -13.72
C GLU A 80 10.14 6.70 -12.40
N ASP A 81 9.42 7.82 -12.47
CA ASP A 81 8.86 8.50 -11.29
C ASP A 81 7.83 7.64 -10.57
N ARG A 82 7.01 6.87 -11.31
CA ARG A 82 6.05 5.93 -10.72
C ARG A 82 6.75 4.78 -10.01
N ALA A 83 7.82 4.24 -10.61
CA ALA A 83 8.64 3.19 -10.01
C ALA A 83 9.31 3.70 -8.72
N GLU A 84 9.92 4.88 -8.76
CA GLU A 84 10.55 5.49 -7.59
C GLU A 84 9.52 5.85 -6.51
N ASN A 85 8.33 6.31 -6.89
CA ASN A 85 7.24 6.52 -5.95
C ASN A 85 6.90 5.22 -5.22
N VAL A 86 6.70 4.11 -5.94
CA VAL A 86 6.42 2.80 -5.31
C VAL A 86 7.56 2.37 -4.39
N ARG A 87 8.82 2.51 -4.83
CA ARG A 87 9.99 2.17 -4.02
C ARG A 87 10.03 2.95 -2.70
N ARG A 88 9.82 4.28 -2.75
CA ARG A 88 9.77 5.13 -1.55
C ARG A 88 8.59 4.81 -0.65
N MET A 89 7.39 4.61 -1.20
CA MET A 89 6.21 4.20 -0.43
C MET A 89 6.49 2.88 0.31
N ALA A 90 7.13 1.92 -0.34
CA ALA A 90 7.47 0.63 0.25
C ALA A 90 8.45 0.76 1.42
N GLU A 91 9.53 1.54 1.26
CA GLU A 91 10.49 1.77 2.35
C GLU A 91 9.88 2.50 3.54
N VAL A 92 9.05 3.51 3.29
CA VAL A 92 8.33 4.22 4.36
C VAL A 92 7.34 3.29 5.05
N ALA A 93 6.59 2.48 4.29
CA ALA A 93 5.67 1.51 4.87
C ALA A 93 6.38 0.48 5.75
N LYS A 94 7.55 0.02 5.32
CA LYS A 94 8.41 -0.87 6.11
C LYS A 94 8.82 -0.23 7.44
N LEU A 95 9.20 1.06 7.45
CA LEU A 95 9.56 1.77 8.69
C LEU A 95 8.38 1.93 9.64
N PHE A 96 7.16 2.18 9.13
CA PHE A 96 5.97 2.24 9.97
C PHE A 96 5.59 0.87 10.54
N ALA A 97 5.66 -0.17 9.71
CA ALA A 97 5.46 -1.55 10.17
C ALA A 97 6.51 -1.93 11.24
N ASP A 98 7.79 -1.63 11.02
CA ASP A 98 8.86 -1.84 12.00
C ASP A 98 8.59 -1.12 13.33
N ALA A 99 8.07 0.11 13.28
CA ALA A 99 7.66 0.88 14.44
C ALA A 99 6.42 0.33 15.17
N GLY A 100 5.76 -0.70 14.62
CA GLY A 100 4.61 -1.38 15.23
C GLY A 100 3.25 -0.99 14.64
N ALA A 101 3.21 -0.19 13.57
CA ALA A 101 1.95 0.23 12.97
C ALA A 101 1.38 -0.80 11.98
N VAL A 102 0.04 -0.91 11.93
CA VAL A 102 -0.67 -1.49 10.79
C VAL A 102 -0.73 -0.45 9.69
N THR A 103 0.18 -0.56 8.74
CA THR A 103 0.40 0.44 7.71
C THR A 103 -0.41 0.11 6.46
N ILE A 104 -1.32 1.00 6.07
CA ILE A 104 -2.25 0.75 4.97
C ILE A 104 -1.88 1.66 3.78
N VAL A 105 -1.56 1.06 2.64
CA VAL A 105 -1.02 1.76 1.47
C VAL A 105 -1.97 1.68 0.28
N PRO A 106 -2.86 2.67 0.04
CA PRO A 106 -3.81 2.65 -1.08
C PRO A 106 -3.28 3.28 -2.37
N ILE A 107 -2.32 2.65 -3.05
CA ILE A 107 -1.73 3.20 -4.30
C ILE A 107 -1.99 2.33 -5.53
N ILE A 108 -1.90 2.90 -6.73
CA ILE A 108 -2.15 2.13 -7.97
C ILE A 108 -1.12 1.00 -8.11
N SER A 109 0.17 1.27 -7.87
CA SER A 109 1.27 0.29 -8.00
C SER A 109 1.14 -0.61 -9.23
N PRO A 110 1.16 -0.04 -10.46
CA PRO A 110 0.69 -0.72 -11.66
C PRO A 110 1.59 -1.86 -12.14
N PHE A 111 2.87 -1.87 -11.76
CA PHE A 111 3.84 -2.88 -12.19
C PHE A 111 4.05 -3.93 -11.10
N ALA A 112 4.04 -5.20 -11.48
CA ALA A 112 4.26 -6.33 -10.58
C ALA A 112 5.64 -6.26 -9.90
N SER A 113 6.67 -5.82 -10.63
CA SER A 113 8.03 -5.65 -10.11
C SER A 113 8.09 -4.71 -8.89
N GLY A 114 7.33 -3.62 -8.90
CA GLY A 114 7.27 -2.68 -7.79
C GLY A 114 6.58 -3.27 -6.56
N ARG A 115 5.51 -4.06 -6.76
CA ARG A 115 4.81 -4.76 -5.67
C ARG A 115 5.65 -5.90 -5.10
N GLN A 116 6.35 -6.64 -5.96
CA GLN A 116 7.30 -7.68 -5.53
C GLN A 116 8.47 -7.10 -4.75
N PHE A 117 9.02 -5.96 -5.17
CA PHE A 117 10.03 -5.24 -4.38
C PHE A 117 9.48 -4.87 -3.00
N ALA A 118 8.28 -4.29 -2.93
CA ALA A 118 7.65 -3.91 -1.66
C ALA A 118 7.48 -5.11 -0.73
N ARG A 119 7.01 -6.25 -1.24
CA ARG A 119 6.91 -7.50 -0.51
C ARG A 119 8.28 -7.97 0.00
N LEU A 120 9.26 -8.07 -0.90
CA LEU A 120 10.60 -8.58 -0.57
C LEU A 120 11.27 -7.79 0.54
N ILE A 121 11.20 -6.45 0.54
CA ILE A 121 11.83 -5.65 1.59
C ILE A 121 11.14 -5.82 2.96
N HIS A 122 9.86 -6.17 3.00
CA HIS A 122 9.19 -6.47 4.27
C HIS A 122 9.57 -7.87 4.75
N GLU A 123 9.46 -8.88 3.89
CA GLU A 123 9.79 -10.27 4.23
C GLU A 123 11.24 -10.44 4.67
N THR A 124 12.19 -9.82 3.97
CA THR A 124 13.62 -9.85 4.36
C THR A 124 13.94 -9.12 5.66
N ASN A 125 13.00 -8.34 6.20
CA ASN A 125 13.10 -7.67 7.47
C ASN A 125 12.15 -8.28 8.52
N ASP A 126 11.65 -9.50 8.30
CA ASP A 126 10.73 -10.21 9.18
C ASP A 126 9.44 -9.41 9.50
N LEU A 127 8.93 -8.67 8.51
CA LEU A 127 7.69 -7.91 8.59
C LEU A 127 6.62 -8.52 7.70
N GLU A 128 5.39 -8.54 8.19
CA GLU A 128 4.27 -9.04 7.41
C GLU A 128 3.87 -8.06 6.30
N PHE A 129 3.60 -8.62 5.13
CA PHE A 129 3.12 -7.89 3.96
C PHE A 129 1.90 -8.60 3.38
N ILE A 130 0.80 -7.87 3.24
CA ILE A 130 -0.48 -8.36 2.72
C ILE A 130 -0.83 -7.55 1.47
N GLU A 131 -0.74 -8.17 0.30
CA GLU A 131 -1.17 -7.58 -0.96
C GLU A 131 -2.67 -7.79 -1.17
N VAL A 132 -3.39 -6.68 -1.33
CA VAL A 132 -4.83 -6.65 -1.54
C VAL A 132 -5.11 -6.10 -2.93
N TYR A 133 -5.61 -6.95 -3.82
CA TYR A 133 -6.06 -6.53 -5.14
C TYR A 133 -7.51 -6.02 -5.09
N VAL A 134 -7.70 -4.72 -5.30
CA VAL A 134 -9.03 -4.11 -5.45
C VAL A 134 -9.45 -4.18 -6.92
N ALA A 135 -10.08 -5.30 -7.27
CA ALA A 135 -10.35 -5.80 -8.62
C ALA A 135 -11.65 -5.26 -9.23
N THR A 136 -11.99 -4.00 -8.97
CA THR A 136 -13.14 -3.34 -9.59
C THR A 136 -12.92 -3.19 -11.10
N SER A 137 -13.94 -3.50 -11.90
CA SER A 137 -13.85 -3.44 -13.37
C SER A 137 -13.52 -2.03 -13.87
N LEU A 138 -12.88 -1.96 -15.04
CA LEU A 138 -12.56 -0.70 -15.70
C LEU A 138 -13.82 0.14 -15.94
N ASP A 139 -14.89 -0.47 -16.42
CA ASP A 139 -16.17 0.21 -16.68
C ASP A 139 -16.74 0.83 -15.41
N THR A 140 -16.69 0.14 -14.28
CA THR A 140 -17.16 0.67 -12.99
C THR A 140 -16.26 1.80 -12.51
N CYS A 141 -14.94 1.67 -12.68
CA CYS A 141 -13.99 2.72 -12.33
C CYS A 141 -14.21 3.99 -13.17
N GLU A 142 -14.48 3.83 -14.46
CA GLU A 142 -14.79 4.91 -15.40
C GLU A 142 -16.15 5.55 -15.13
N GLN A 143 -17.17 4.77 -14.77
CA GLN A 143 -18.47 5.32 -14.35
C GLN A 143 -18.35 6.17 -13.09
N ARG A 144 -17.47 5.78 -12.16
CA ARG A 144 -17.24 6.52 -10.91
C ARG A 144 -16.46 7.82 -11.12
N ASP A 145 -15.48 7.80 -12.03
CA ASP A 145 -14.51 8.87 -12.37
C ASP A 145 -14.32 9.97 -11.31
N THR A 146 -14.01 9.57 -10.07
CA THR A 146 -14.03 10.47 -8.91
C THR A 146 -13.02 11.61 -8.99
N LYS A 147 -12.06 11.51 -9.92
CA LYS A 147 -10.98 12.49 -10.14
C LYS A 147 -11.04 13.12 -11.55
N GLY A 148 -12.04 12.81 -12.36
CA GLY A 148 -12.16 13.30 -13.74
C GLY A 148 -11.04 12.81 -14.67
N LEU A 149 -10.31 11.75 -14.30
CA LEU A 149 -9.15 11.26 -15.06
C LEU A 149 -9.58 10.46 -16.28
N TYR A 150 -10.67 9.69 -16.17
CA TYR A 150 -11.19 8.92 -17.30
C TYR A 150 -11.74 9.87 -18.37
N ALA A 151 -12.53 10.86 -17.97
CA ALA A 151 -13.04 11.90 -18.87
C ALA A 151 -11.93 12.62 -19.63
N LYS A 152 -10.83 12.99 -18.97
CA LYS A 152 -9.66 13.63 -19.61
C LYS A 152 -9.03 12.75 -20.69
N VAL A 153 -8.82 11.46 -20.40
CA VAL A 153 -8.28 10.52 -21.39
C VAL A 153 -9.25 10.33 -22.56
N ARG A 154 -10.56 10.27 -22.30
CA ARG A 154 -11.59 10.20 -23.36
C ARG A 154 -11.65 11.47 -24.21
N ALA A 155 -11.31 12.62 -23.65
CA ALA A 155 -11.15 13.88 -24.37
C ALA A 155 -9.82 13.97 -25.17
N GLY A 156 -8.98 12.93 -25.12
CA GLY A 156 -7.72 12.84 -25.88
C GLY A 156 -6.48 13.29 -25.11
N GLU A 157 -6.58 13.60 -23.82
CA GLU A 157 -5.41 13.95 -23.01
C GLU A 157 -4.53 12.72 -22.71
N ASN A 158 -3.22 12.85 -22.92
CA ASN A 158 -2.26 11.80 -22.62
C ASN A 158 -1.67 11.95 -21.21
N ILE A 159 -2.48 11.61 -20.19
CA ILE A 159 -2.06 11.66 -18.77
C ILE A 159 -1.53 10.31 -18.24
N GLY A 160 -1.46 9.28 -19.08
CA GLY A 160 -0.96 7.95 -18.71
C GLY A 160 -1.78 7.25 -17.60
N LEU A 161 -3.10 7.21 -17.73
CA LEU A 161 -4.00 6.51 -16.84
C LEU A 161 -3.85 4.99 -16.95
N SER A 162 -3.45 4.35 -15.85
CA SER A 162 -3.29 2.91 -15.74
C SER A 162 -4.57 2.15 -16.11
N GLY A 163 -4.45 1.15 -16.97
CA GLY A 163 -5.56 0.36 -17.51
C GLY A 163 -6.27 0.97 -18.71
N VAL A 164 -5.89 2.18 -19.15
CA VAL A 164 -6.47 2.84 -20.34
C VAL A 164 -5.39 3.17 -21.37
N ASN A 165 -4.53 4.16 -21.09
CA ASN A 165 -3.42 4.57 -21.97
C ASN A 165 -2.05 4.42 -21.30
N ALA A 166 -2.00 3.71 -20.16
CA ALA A 166 -0.79 3.19 -19.53
C ALA A 166 -1.07 1.79 -18.98
N PRO A 167 -0.05 0.92 -18.82
CA PRO A 167 -0.24 -0.44 -18.33
C PRO A 167 -0.72 -0.48 -16.87
N TYR A 168 -1.43 -1.56 -16.56
CA TYR A 168 -1.71 -2.05 -15.22
C TYR A 168 -1.58 -3.58 -15.27
N GLU A 169 -0.72 -4.15 -14.45
CA GLU A 169 -0.46 -5.59 -14.35
C GLU A 169 -1.19 -6.12 -13.12
N PRO A 170 -2.37 -6.76 -13.26
CA PRO A 170 -3.12 -7.30 -12.13
C PRO A 170 -2.27 -8.30 -11.34
N PRO A 171 -2.35 -8.30 -10.00
CA PRO A 171 -1.69 -9.32 -9.17
C PRO A 171 -2.16 -10.73 -9.53
N THR A 172 -1.23 -11.68 -9.65
CA THR A 172 -1.55 -13.08 -9.96
C THR A 172 -1.77 -13.93 -8.72
N ASN A 173 -1.18 -13.56 -7.58
CA ASN A 173 -1.32 -14.27 -6.31
C ASN A 173 -1.33 -13.29 -5.11
N PRO A 174 -2.29 -12.34 -5.05
CA PRO A 174 -2.45 -11.49 -3.87
C PRO A 174 -3.04 -12.30 -2.71
N GLU A 175 -2.78 -11.89 -1.47
CA GLU A 175 -3.43 -12.49 -0.29
C GLU A 175 -4.95 -12.29 -0.32
N PHE A 176 -5.42 -11.16 -0.87
CA PHE A 176 -6.84 -10.86 -0.99
C PHE A 176 -7.21 -10.27 -2.35
N VAL A 177 -8.40 -10.62 -2.84
CA VAL A 177 -9.06 -9.97 -3.97
C VAL A 177 -10.40 -9.43 -3.48
N LEU A 178 -10.63 -8.13 -3.68
CA LEU A 178 -11.81 -7.40 -3.19
C LEU A 178 -12.49 -6.64 -4.33
N GLY A 179 -13.81 -6.47 -4.26
CA GLY A 179 -14.58 -5.66 -5.21
C GLY A 179 -14.77 -6.29 -6.59
N ALA A 180 -14.38 -7.56 -6.78
CA ALA A 180 -14.54 -8.29 -8.03
C ALA A 180 -16.01 -8.67 -8.31
N HIS A 181 -16.84 -8.77 -7.27
CA HIS A 181 -18.22 -9.23 -7.35
C HIS A 181 -19.23 -8.20 -6.85
N GLY A 182 -18.82 -6.94 -6.71
CA GLY A 182 -19.68 -5.86 -6.25
C GLY A 182 -19.87 -5.84 -4.73
N GLU A 183 -18.91 -6.37 -3.98
CA GLU A 183 -18.88 -6.32 -2.53
C GLU A 183 -18.97 -4.88 -2.02
N SER A 184 -19.75 -4.68 -0.96
CA SER A 184 -19.77 -3.42 -0.20
C SER A 184 -18.44 -3.19 0.50
N VAL A 185 -18.19 -1.93 0.92
CA VAL A 185 -16.99 -1.59 1.68
C VAL A 185 -16.97 -2.37 2.98
N GLU A 186 -18.10 -2.45 3.68
CA GLU A 186 -18.25 -3.17 4.95
C GLU A 186 -17.85 -4.65 4.80
N GLN A 187 -18.33 -5.32 3.75
CA GLN A 187 -17.94 -6.72 3.45
C GLN A 187 -16.44 -6.85 3.18
N CYS A 188 -15.84 -5.89 2.48
CA CYS A 188 -14.40 -5.89 2.23
C CYS A 188 -13.61 -5.73 3.55
N ILE A 189 -14.08 -4.85 4.44
CA ILE A 189 -13.45 -4.62 5.75
C ILE A 189 -13.57 -5.85 6.65
N ASP A 190 -14.74 -6.50 6.69
CA ASP A 190 -14.96 -7.71 7.50
C ASP A 190 -13.99 -8.84 7.13
N VAL A 191 -13.74 -9.04 5.83
CA VAL A 191 -12.78 -10.03 5.33
C VAL A 191 -11.36 -9.72 5.82
N LEU A 192 -10.92 -8.47 5.68
CA LEU A 192 -9.58 -8.05 6.11
C LEU A 192 -9.42 -8.12 7.63
N LEU A 193 -10.38 -7.60 8.39
CA LEU A 193 -10.35 -7.61 9.86
C LEU A 193 -10.30 -9.01 10.43
N LYS A 194 -11.03 -9.96 9.83
CA LYS A 194 -11.00 -11.37 10.25
C LYS A 194 -9.59 -11.95 10.16
N ASP A 195 -8.88 -11.69 9.06
CA ASP A 195 -7.52 -12.19 8.88
C ASP A 195 -6.50 -11.45 9.77
N ILE A 196 -6.61 -10.12 9.86
CA ILE A 196 -5.73 -9.30 10.70
C ILE A 196 -5.85 -9.71 12.18
N THR A 197 -7.08 -9.85 12.68
CA THR A 197 -7.33 -10.29 14.07
C THR A 197 -6.76 -11.69 14.32
N ARG A 198 -6.89 -12.60 13.35
CA ARG A 198 -6.29 -13.93 13.43
C ARG A 198 -4.77 -13.85 13.54
N ARG A 199 -4.11 -12.97 12.78
CA ARG A 199 -2.65 -12.77 12.83
C ARG A 199 -2.19 -12.19 14.17
N PHE A 200 -2.92 -11.22 14.71
CA PHE A 200 -2.64 -10.69 16.06
C PHE A 200 -2.68 -11.79 17.11
N ASN A 201 -3.72 -12.64 17.08
CA ASN A 201 -3.86 -13.74 18.04
C ASN A 201 -2.80 -14.84 17.89
N LEU A 202 -2.12 -14.96 16.74
CA LEU A 202 -1.02 -15.91 16.56
C LEU A 202 0.33 -15.38 17.10
N LYS A 203 0.42 -14.07 17.35
CA LYS A 203 1.63 -13.40 17.86
C LYS A 203 1.61 -13.12 19.36
N ARG A 204 0.44 -13.26 20.00
CA ARG A 204 0.25 -13.15 21.44
C ARG A 204 0.57 -14.44 22.19
#